data_AF-A0A9D6KRD6-F1
#
_entry.id   AF-A0A9D6KRD6-F1
#
_cell.length_a   1.000
_cell.length_b   1.000
_cell.length_c   1.000
_cell.angle_alpha   90.00
_cell.angle_beta   90.00
_cell.angle_gamma   90.00
#
_symmetry.space_group_name_H-M   'P 1'
#
loop_
_entity.id
_entity.type
_entity.pdbx_description
1 polymer ?
#
loop_
_entity_poly.entity_id
_entity_poly.type
_entity_poly.pdbx_seq_one_letter_code
_entity_poly.pdbx_strand_id
1 'polypeptide(L)'
;MSDRTQVQHVDIELAVLLGRCSMPMQQLLRMGRGAVIPLDTKETDQLWILAAGHPIARGEITIQGDRLCITVTEPADVHEFNAAA
;
A
#
# COMPACT_ATOMS: atom_id res chain seq x y z
N MET A 1 26.00 -5.47 26.86
CA MET A 1 25.55 -6.19 25.64
C MET A 1 24.03 -6.42 25.69
N SER A 2 23.19 -5.38 25.85
CA SER A 2 21.72 -5.57 26.03
C SER A 2 20.81 -4.67 25.17
N ASP A 3 21.33 -3.79 24.32
CA ASP A 3 20.50 -2.84 23.55
C ASP A 3 19.74 -3.44 22.34
N ARG A 4 20.13 -4.61 21.83
CA ARG A 4 19.57 -5.13 20.57
C ARG A 4 18.13 -5.66 20.68
N THR A 5 17.65 -5.95 21.89
CA THR A 5 16.33 -6.56 22.10
C THR A 5 15.20 -5.53 22.11
N GLN A 6 15.47 -4.28 22.49
CA GLN A 6 14.44 -3.24 22.57
C GLN A 6 13.96 -2.79 21.19
N VAL A 7 14.87 -2.70 20.22
CA VAL A 7 14.51 -2.34 18.83
C VAL A 7 13.58 -3.38 18.18
N GLN A 8 13.64 -4.65 18.61
CA GLN A 8 12.77 -5.72 18.09
C GLN A 8 11.33 -5.63 18.57
N HIS A 9 11.06 -4.88 19.64
CA HIS A 9 9.72 -4.70 20.22
C HIS A 9 9.07 -3.38 19.82
N VAL A 10 9.65 -2.68 18.84
CA VAL A 10 9.07 -1.45 18.31
C VAL A 10 7.94 -1.83 17.36
N ASP A 11 6.72 -1.45 17.71
CA ASP A 11 5.58 -1.59 16.82
C ASP A 11 5.70 -0.60 15.66
N ILE A 12 5.45 -1.09 14.44
CA ILE A 12 5.49 -0.31 13.21
C ILE A 12 4.16 -0.47 12.51
N GLU A 13 3.57 0.64 12.09
CA GLU A 13 2.36 0.62 11.27
C GLU A 13 2.70 0.11 9.87
N LEU A 14 2.07 -1.00 9.49
CA LEU A 14 2.17 -1.57 8.16
C LEU A 14 0.91 -1.19 7.37
N ALA A 15 1.10 -0.58 6.20
CA ALA A 15 0.02 -0.21 5.29
C ALA A 15 0.27 -0.81 3.92
N VAL A 16 -0.79 -1.28 3.26
CA VAL A 16 -0.73 -1.77 1.88
C VAL A 16 -1.50 -0.80 0.99
N LEU A 17 -0.84 -0.27 -0.04
CA LEU A 17 -1.48 0.56 -1.05
C LEU A 17 -2.01 -0.32 -2.18
N LEU A 18 -3.34 -0.41 -2.26
CA LEU A 18 -4.03 -1.10 -3.35
C LEU A 18 -3.92 -0.36 -4.67
N GLY A 19 -3.87 0.98 -4.65
CA GLY A 19 -3.82 1.79 -5.85
C GLY A 19 -3.90 3.26 -5.53
N ARG A 20 -3.63 4.08 -6.54
CA ARG A 20 -3.74 5.54 -6.48
C ARG A 20 -4.75 5.99 -7.53
N CYS A 21 -5.27 7.20 -7.36
CA CYS A 21 -6.12 7.86 -8.34
C CYS A 21 -5.84 9.36 -8.24
N SER A 22 -5.53 9.99 -9.37
CA SER A 22 -5.44 11.45 -9.46
C SER A 22 -6.75 12.00 -10.01
N MET A 23 -7.42 12.86 -9.22
CA MET A 23 -8.69 13.48 -9.64
C MET A 23 -8.71 14.98 -9.34
N PRO A 24 -9.40 15.79 -10.17
CA PRO A 24 -9.57 17.22 -9.91
C PRO A 24 -10.32 17.47 -8.60
N MET A 25 -9.95 18.54 -7.88
CA MET A 25 -10.59 18.91 -6.61
C MET A 25 -12.11 19.07 -6.74
N GLN A 26 -12.59 19.62 -7.85
CA GLN A 26 -14.03 19.76 -8.12
C GLN A 26 -14.75 18.41 -8.18
N GLN A 27 -14.11 17.36 -8.71
CA GLN A 27 -14.69 16.02 -8.75
C GLN A 27 -14.78 15.43 -7.34
N LEU A 28 -13.70 15.54 -6.56
CA LEU A 28 -13.67 15.10 -5.16
C LEU A 28 -14.75 15.79 -4.31
N LEU A 29 -14.90 17.12 -4.44
CA LEU A 29 -15.89 17.89 -3.68
C LEU A 29 -17.35 17.57 -4.05
N ARG A 30 -17.59 17.07 -5.27
CA ARG A 30 -18.92 16.66 -5.74
C ARG A 30 -19.26 15.22 -5.38
N MET A 31 -18.33 14.47 -4.77
CA MET A 31 -18.59 13.11 -4.35
C MET A 31 -19.65 13.07 -3.25
N GLY A 32 -20.69 12.27 -3.47
CA GLY A 32 -21.75 12.01 -2.51
C GLY A 32 -21.78 10.54 -2.09
N ARG A 33 -22.83 10.15 -1.36
CA ARG A 33 -23.05 8.75 -0.99
C ARG A 33 -23.19 7.88 -2.25
N GLY A 34 -22.44 6.79 -2.30
CA GLY A 34 -22.46 5.83 -3.41
C GLY A 34 -21.53 6.19 -4.58
N ALA A 35 -20.68 7.22 -4.47
CA ALA A 35 -19.67 7.50 -5.47
C ALA A 35 -18.61 6.38 -5.51
N VAL A 36 -18.34 5.86 -6.70
CA VAL A 36 -17.31 4.83 -6.96
C VAL A 36 -16.09 5.53 -7.55
N ILE A 37 -14.91 5.33 -6.95
CA ILE A 37 -13.64 5.85 -7.47
C ILE A 37 -12.91 4.70 -8.18
N PRO A 38 -12.65 4.80 -9.49
CA PRO A 38 -11.75 3.86 -10.15
C PRO A 38 -10.33 4.12 -9.67
N LEU A 39 -9.64 3.07 -9.23
CA LEU A 39 -8.21 3.11 -8.96
C LEU A 39 -7.43 2.76 -10.23
N ASP A 40 -6.22 3.28 -10.37
CA ASP A 40 -5.35 3.02 -11.52
C ASP A 40 -4.68 1.63 -11.47
N THR A 41 -5.21 0.70 -10.66
CA THR A 41 -4.63 -0.62 -10.39
C THR A 41 -5.58 -1.74 -10.82
N LYS A 42 -5.04 -2.77 -11.48
CA LYS A 42 -5.77 -3.99 -11.84
C LYS A 42 -5.58 -5.08 -10.79
N GLU A 43 -6.44 -6.11 -10.79
CA GLU A 43 -6.34 -7.25 -9.86
C GLU A 43 -4.99 -7.99 -9.94
N THR A 44 -4.32 -7.91 -11.09
CA THR A 44 -3.03 -8.57 -11.35
C THR A 44 -1.82 -7.67 -11.07
N ASP A 45 -2.03 -6.40 -10.73
CA ASP A 45 -0.92 -5.49 -10.47
C ASP A 45 -0.36 -5.73 -9.07
N GLN A 46 0.96 -5.65 -8.98
CA GLN A 46 1.66 -5.68 -7.71
C GLN A 46 1.35 -4.42 -6.88
N LEU A 47 1.15 -4.63 -5.59
CA LEU A 47 0.84 -3.62 -4.59
C LEU A 47 2.09 -3.15 -3.85
N TRP A 48 2.03 -1.95 -3.28
CA TRP A 48 3.10 -1.41 -2.46
C TRP A 48 2.84 -1.70 -0.99
N ILE A 49 3.85 -2.20 -0.29
CA ILE A 49 3.83 -2.42 1.15
C ILE A 49 4.68 -1.33 1.81
N LEU A 50 4.04 -0.56 2.67
CA LEU A 50 4.61 0.55 3.40
C LEU A 50 4.79 0.18 4.87
N ALA A 51 5.91 0.57 5.45
CA ALA A 51 6.15 0.58 6.89
C ALA A 51 6.36 2.02 7.34
N ALA A 52 5.51 2.53 8.23
CA ALA A 52 5.50 3.93 8.66
C ALA A 52 5.53 4.94 7.49
N GLY A 53 4.79 4.64 6.42
CA GLY A 53 4.73 5.47 5.21
C GLY A 53 5.92 5.31 4.25
N HIS A 54 6.88 4.43 4.54
CA HIS A 54 8.04 4.17 3.67
C HIS A 54 7.87 2.86 2.89
N PRO A 55 8.10 2.82 1.57
CA PRO A 55 8.01 1.59 0.77
C PRO A 55 9.12 0.62 1.15
N ILE A 56 8.75 -0.60 1.52
CA ILE A 56 9.70 -1.65 1.92
C ILE A 56 9.64 -2.88 1.00
N ALA A 57 8.48 -3.17 0.41
CA ALA A 57 8.28 -4.34 -0.42
C ALA A 57 7.16 -4.15 -1.44
N ARG A 58 7.18 -5.01 -2.46
CA ARG A 58 6.08 -5.26 -3.39
C ARG A 58 5.40 -6.56 -3.00
N GLY A 59 4.12 -6.66 -3.33
CA GLY A 59 3.38 -7.89 -3.09
C GLY A 59 2.18 -8.07 -4.01
N GLU A 60 1.73 -9.30 -4.12
CA GLU A 60 0.54 -9.67 -4.88
C GLU A 60 -0.62 -9.92 -3.93
N ILE A 61 -1.81 -9.48 -4.32
CA ILE A 61 -3.03 -9.72 -3.57
C ILE A 61 -3.74 -10.98 -4.06
N THR A 62 -4.18 -11.80 -3.12
CA THR A 62 -4.99 -12.99 -3.40
C THR A 62 -6.16 -13.02 -2.44
N ILE A 63 -7.34 -13.31 -2.96
CA ILE A 63 -8.55 -13.44 -2.14
C ILE A 63 -8.67 -14.93 -1.76
N GLN A 64 -8.64 -15.21 -0.46
CA GLN A 64 -8.85 -16.56 0.09
C GLN A 64 -10.15 -16.57 0.89
N GLY A 65 -11.25 -16.97 0.24
CA GLY A 65 -12.59 -16.88 0.81
C GLY A 65 -12.97 -15.41 1.05
N ASP A 66 -13.24 -15.06 2.31
CA ASP A 66 -13.59 -13.70 2.72
C ASP A 66 -12.38 -12.87 3.19
N ARG A 67 -11.16 -13.39 3.03
CA ARG A 67 -9.93 -12.74 3.50
C ARG A 67 -9.07 -12.27 2.33
N LEU A 68 -8.52 -11.06 2.48
CA LEU A 68 -7.49 -10.53 1.60
C LEU A 68 -6.14 -11.02 2.14
N CYS A 69 -5.41 -11.75 1.30
CA CYS A 69 -4.05 -12.20 1.58
C CYS A 69 -3.08 -11.44 0.69
N ILE A 70 -1.94 -11.04 1.25
CA ILE A 70 -0.88 -10.37 0.51
C ILE A 70 0.37 -11.24 0.58
N THR A 71 0.88 -11.62 -0.58
CA THR A 71 2.13 -12.38 -0.70
C THR A 71 3.24 -11.41 -1.06
N VAL A 72 4.29 -11.33 -0.23
CA VAL A 72 5.45 -10.49 -0.50
C VAL A 72 6.27 -11.10 -1.64
N THR A 73 6.53 -10.32 -2.69
CA THR A 73 7.23 -10.79 -3.90
C THR A 73 8.69 -10.34 -3.90
N GLU A 74 8.93 -9.04 -3.83
CA GLU A 74 10.27 -8.45 -3.96
C GLU A 74 10.44 -7.23 -3.03
N PRO A 75 11.68 -6.90 -2.64
CA PRO A 75 11.96 -5.67 -1.89
C PRO A 75 11.64 -4.44 -2.75
N ALA A 76 11.07 -3.40 -2.13
CA ALA A 76 10.77 -2.16 -2.85
C ALA A 76 12.03 -1.31 -3.00
N ASP A 77 12.19 -0.71 -4.18
CA ASP A 77 13.12 0.40 -4.37
C ASP A 77 12.41 1.73 -4.04
N VAL A 78 12.97 2.48 -3.09
CA VAL A 78 12.42 3.77 -2.65
C VAL A 78 12.44 4.79 -3.79
N HIS A 79 13.42 4.72 -4.69
CA HIS A 79 13.50 5.62 -5.85
C HIS A 79 12.37 5.36 -6.83
N GLU A 80 12.02 4.09 -7.05
CA GLU A 80 10.91 3.70 -7.93
C GLU A 80 9.56 4.17 -7.37
N PHE A 81 9.34 3.98 -6.07
CA PHE A 81 8.10 4.41 -5.42
C PHE A 81 7.84 5.91 -5.56
N ASN A 82 8.88 6.72 -5.38
CA ASN A 82 8.81 8.18 -5.48
C ASN A 82 8.72 8.65 -6.93
N ALA A 83 9.29 7.93 -7.89
CA ALA A 83 9.15 8.24 -9.32
C ALA A 83 7.73 7.93 -9.84
N ALA A 84 7.04 6.96 -9.23
CA ALA A 84 5.67 6.59 -9.55
C ALA A 84 4.60 7.43 -8.81
N ALA A 85 5.01 8.38 -7.95
CA ALA A 85 4.13 9.26 -7.17
C ALA A 85 3.91 10.61 -7.87
#